data_AF-A0A941ZH71-F1
#
_entry.id   AF-A0A941ZH71-F1
#
_cell.length_a   1.000
_cell.length_b   1.000
_cell.length_c   1.000
_cell.angle_alpha   90.00
_cell.angle_beta   90.00
_cell.angle_gamma   90.00
#
_symmetry.space_group_name_H-M   'P 1'
#
loop_
_entity.id
_entity.type
_entity.pdbx_description
1 polymer ?
#
loop_
_entity_poly.entity_id
_entity_poly.type
_entity_poly.pdbx_seq_one_letter_code
_entity_poly.pdbx_strand_id
1 'polypeptide(L)'
;DVIEIHGNILRSRCLDECGVRYDMPQELPAGEPPRCPGCGGWLRPDVVWFGETLDPARLRAAEQAVTGAEALLVVGTSGLVYPAAGLPAQARRAGVRVIVVNPQPTEIDSVADLVVDGAAGVALPALLAADAAPRAG
;
A
#
# COMPACT_ATOMS: atom_id res chain seq x y z
N ASP A 1 5.51 10.57 4.86
CA ASP A 1 5.68 9.21 5.43
C ASP A 1 4.96 8.16 4.60
N VAL A 2 5.32 6.88 4.75
CA VAL A 2 4.75 5.74 4.00
C VAL A 2 4.14 4.74 4.99
N ILE A 3 2.90 4.29 4.73
CA ILE A 3 2.21 3.28 5.54
C ILE A 3 2.16 1.96 4.78
N GLU A 4 2.99 1.00 5.20
CA GLU A 4 3.15 -0.30 4.57
C GLU A 4 2.12 -1.33 5.09
N ILE A 5 0.88 -1.24 4.60
CA ILE A 5 -0.25 -2.06 5.10
C ILE A 5 -0.06 -3.57 4.90
N HIS A 6 0.73 -3.98 3.89
CA HIS A 6 1.10 -5.38 3.63
C HIS A 6 2.55 -5.72 4.00
N GLY A 7 3.20 -4.87 4.80
CA GLY A 7 4.59 -5.08 5.18
C GLY A 7 5.60 -4.66 4.11
N ASN A 8 6.86 -5.07 4.27
CA ASN A 8 7.98 -4.66 3.46
C ASN A 8 8.88 -5.86 3.15
N ILE A 9 9.06 -6.14 1.86
CA ILE A 9 9.88 -7.25 1.38
C ILE A 9 11.37 -7.08 1.71
N LEU A 10 11.83 -5.84 1.94
CA LEU A 10 13.22 -5.51 2.30
C LEU A 10 13.51 -5.75 3.79
N ARG A 11 12.54 -6.23 4.56
CA ARG A 11 12.72 -6.64 5.96
C ARG A 11 12.39 -8.12 6.14
N SER A 12 13.02 -8.73 7.12
CA SER A 12 12.69 -10.05 7.66
C SER A 12 12.09 -9.92 9.06
N ARG A 13 11.21 -10.85 9.42
CA ARG A 13 10.72 -11.04 10.79
C ARG A 13 10.98 -12.47 11.26
N CYS A 14 11.31 -12.61 12.53
CA CYS A 14 11.37 -13.91 13.18
C CYS A 14 9.96 -14.49 13.37
N LEU A 15 9.82 -15.79 13.08
CA LEU A 15 8.59 -16.55 13.32
C LEU A 15 8.40 -16.94 14.79
N ASP A 16 9.51 -17.07 15.52
CA ASP A 16 9.51 -17.44 16.93
C ASP A 16 9.43 -16.20 17.85
N GLU A 17 9.39 -16.45 19.16
CA GLU A 17 8.96 -15.48 20.19
C GLU A 17 9.76 -14.18 20.28
N CYS A 18 10.96 -14.09 19.69
CA CYS A 18 11.74 -12.85 19.80
C CYS A 18 11.10 -11.68 19.04
N GLY A 19 10.29 -11.94 17.99
CA GLY A 19 9.54 -10.92 17.25
C GLY A 19 10.38 -9.82 16.57
N VAL A 20 11.71 -9.95 16.61
CA VAL A 20 12.65 -8.93 16.11
C VAL A 20 12.57 -8.88 14.59
N ARG A 21 12.67 -7.66 14.06
CA ARG A 21 12.78 -7.38 12.63
C ARG A 21 14.22 -7.05 12.26
N TYR A 22 14.63 -7.53 11.11
CA TYR A 22 15.94 -7.31 10.54
C TYR A 22 15.79 -6.77 9.11
N ASP A 23 16.80 -6.10 8.60
CA ASP A 23 16.89 -5.91 7.15
C ASP A 23 17.03 -7.27 6.47
N MET A 24 16.54 -7.39 5.24
CA MET A 24 16.70 -8.63 4.49
C MET A 24 18.19 -8.97 4.35
N PRO A 25 18.57 -10.23 4.63
CA PRO A 25 19.92 -10.70 4.35
C PRO A 25 20.26 -10.45 2.88
N GLN A 26 21.44 -9.88 2.62
CA GLN A 26 21.94 -9.66 1.26
C GLN A 26 22.23 -10.99 0.56
N GLU A 27 22.54 -12.02 1.33
CA GLU A 27 22.77 -13.39 0.88
C GLU A 27 21.77 -14.31 1.57
N LEU A 28 21.03 -15.08 0.77
CA LEU A 28 20.11 -16.10 1.26
C LEU A 28 20.76 -17.47 1.13
N PRO A 29 20.70 -18.32 2.17
CA PRO A 29 21.19 -19.68 2.07
C PRO A 29 20.40 -20.45 1.00
N ALA A 30 21.10 -21.29 0.23
CA ALA A 30 20.47 -22.09 -0.80
C ALA A 30 19.63 -23.21 -0.15
N GLY A 31 18.33 -23.26 -0.49
CA GLY A 31 17.46 -24.38 -0.14
C GLY A 31 16.79 -24.32 1.24
N GLU A 32 17.08 -23.32 2.07
CA GLU A 32 16.37 -23.12 3.35
C GLU A 32 16.14 -21.63 3.69
N PRO A 33 15.09 -21.30 4.46
CA PRO A 33 14.92 -19.94 4.97
C PRO A 33 16.06 -19.51 5.91
N PRO A 34 16.40 -18.22 6.00
CA PRO A 34 17.45 -17.77 6.91
C PRO A 34 17.06 -17.97 8.38
N ARG A 35 18.08 -18.06 9.25
CA ARG A 35 17.91 -18.18 10.71
C ARG A 35 18.02 -16.82 11.39
N CYS A 36 17.26 -16.65 12.47
CA CYS A 36 17.27 -15.46 13.31
C CYS A 36 18.59 -15.40 14.09
N PRO A 37 19.40 -14.33 13.95
CA PRO A 37 20.67 -14.22 14.66
C PRO A 37 20.49 -14.07 16.18
N GLY A 38 19.31 -13.63 16.64
CA GLY A 38 19.02 -13.46 18.06
C GLY A 38 18.58 -14.72 18.79
N CYS A 39 17.87 -15.66 18.13
CA CYS A 39 17.30 -16.84 18.79
C CYS A 39 17.44 -18.16 18.03
N GLY A 40 18.03 -18.17 16.83
CA GLY A 40 18.14 -19.37 15.99
C GLY A 40 16.84 -19.83 15.32
N GLY A 41 15.73 -19.11 15.56
CA GLY A 41 14.44 -19.35 14.92
C GLY A 41 14.43 -19.13 13.41
N TRP A 42 13.35 -19.49 12.72
CA TRP A 42 13.24 -19.21 11.28
C TRP A 42 12.87 -17.75 11.02
N LEU A 43 13.49 -17.15 10.01
CA LEU A 43 13.10 -15.86 9.45
C LEU A 43 12.23 -16.06 8.21
N ARG A 44 11.35 -15.09 7.98
CA ARG A 44 10.61 -14.92 6.73
C ARG A 44 10.55 -13.44 6.36
N PRO A 45 10.23 -13.10 5.10
CA PRO A 45 9.98 -11.71 4.74
C PRO A 45 8.87 -11.10 5.60
N ASP A 46 9.06 -9.86 6.03
CA ASP A 46 8.10 -9.09 6.83
C ASP A 46 6.98 -8.53 5.96
N VAL A 47 6.33 -9.42 5.21
CA VAL A 47 5.16 -9.16 4.38
C VAL A 47 3.93 -9.85 4.97
N VAL A 48 2.75 -9.40 4.58
CA VAL A 48 1.48 -10.04 4.94
C VAL A 48 1.07 -10.96 3.79
N TRP A 49 0.89 -12.25 4.08
CA TRP A 49 0.38 -13.24 3.12
C TRP A 49 -1.15 -13.33 3.17
N PHE A 50 -1.73 -13.93 2.12
CA PHE A 50 -3.16 -14.25 2.15
C PHE A 50 -3.51 -15.12 3.36
N GLY A 51 -4.60 -14.77 4.03
CA GLY A 51 -5.04 -15.41 5.27
C GLY A 51 -4.40 -14.83 6.54
N GLU A 52 -3.35 -14.02 6.43
CA GLU A 52 -2.80 -13.29 7.58
C GLU A 52 -3.53 -11.98 7.82
N THR A 53 -3.59 -11.56 9.08
CA THR A 53 -4.17 -10.26 9.47
C THR A 53 -3.20 -9.13 9.17
N LEU A 54 -3.71 -7.99 8.68
CA LEU A 54 -2.93 -6.76 8.64
C LEU A 54 -2.58 -6.28 10.06
N ASP A 55 -1.49 -5.53 10.18
CA ASP A 55 -1.18 -4.79 11.40
C ASP A 55 -2.31 -3.78 11.70
N PRO A 56 -3.03 -3.90 12.83
CA PRO A 56 -4.17 -3.03 13.13
C PRO A 56 -3.77 -1.56 13.30
N ALA A 57 -2.57 -1.26 13.76
CA ALA A 57 -2.09 0.10 13.90
C ALA A 57 -1.84 0.74 12.53
N ARG A 58 -1.25 0.00 11.59
CA ARG A 58 -1.04 0.47 10.21
C ARG A 58 -2.35 0.65 9.46
N LEU A 59 -3.28 -0.28 9.61
CA LEU A 59 -4.60 -0.16 8.99
C LEU A 59 -5.34 1.07 9.52
N ARG A 60 -5.41 1.26 10.84
CA ARG A 60 -6.03 2.45 11.44
C ARG A 60 -5.36 3.75 10.98
N ALA A 61 -4.03 3.77 10.90
CA ALA A 61 -3.30 4.94 10.42
C ALA A 61 -3.65 5.25 8.95
N ALA A 62 -3.78 4.23 8.09
CA ALA A 62 -4.24 4.41 6.71
C ALA A 62 -5.67 4.93 6.64
N GLU A 63 -6.59 4.36 7.43
CA GLU A 63 -8.00 4.81 7.51
C GLU A 63 -8.11 6.28 7.96
N GLN A 64 -7.34 6.67 8.98
CA GLN A 64 -7.28 8.07 9.45
C GLN A 64 -6.71 9.00 8.38
N ALA A 65 -5.64 8.58 7.69
CA ALA A 65 -5.03 9.38 6.63
C ALA A 65 -6.00 9.60 5.46
N VAL A 66 -6.72 8.57 5.02
CA VAL A 66 -7.64 8.71 3.88
C VAL A 66 -8.90 9.48 4.24
N THR A 67 -9.39 9.40 5.48
CA THR A 67 -10.59 10.14 5.91
C THR A 67 -10.33 11.60 6.27
N GLY A 68 -9.07 11.94 6.60
CA GLY A 68 -8.65 13.33 6.85
C GLY A 68 -8.11 14.08 5.63
N ALA A 69 -8.07 13.44 4.45
CA ALA A 69 -7.53 14.04 3.23
C ALA A 69 -8.57 14.88 2.47
N GLU A 70 -8.12 15.77 1.59
CA GLU A 70 -9.00 16.49 0.65
C GLU A 70 -9.27 15.67 -0.62
N ALA A 71 -8.30 14.86 -1.02
CA ALA A 71 -8.38 13.93 -2.14
C ALA A 71 -7.57 12.66 -1.86
N LEU A 72 -8.04 11.54 -2.39
CA LEU A 72 -7.37 10.24 -2.40
C LEU A 72 -7.07 9.84 -3.84
N LEU A 73 -5.78 9.69 -4.15
CA LEU A 73 -5.33 9.11 -5.41
C LEU A 73 -5.13 7.60 -5.24
N VAL A 74 -5.91 6.81 -5.97
CA VAL A 74 -5.82 5.35 -6.00
C VAL A 74 -5.07 4.95 -7.27
N VAL A 75 -3.83 4.52 -7.13
CA VAL A 75 -2.93 4.31 -8.28
C VAL A 75 -2.54 2.84 -8.40
N GLY A 76 -2.76 2.24 -9.57
CA GLY A 76 -2.16 0.95 -9.94
C GLY A 76 -2.60 -0.24 -9.06
N THR A 77 -3.89 -0.30 -8.69
CA THR A 77 -4.48 -1.44 -7.97
C THR A 77 -5.79 -1.86 -8.62
N SER A 78 -6.07 -3.17 -8.66
CA SER A 78 -7.34 -3.72 -9.15
C SER A 78 -8.51 -3.49 -8.18
N GLY A 79 -8.23 -3.19 -6.92
CA GLY A 79 -9.26 -2.98 -5.90
C GLY A 79 -9.92 -4.25 -5.37
N LEU A 80 -9.26 -5.40 -5.50
CA LEU A 80 -9.82 -6.70 -5.08
C LEU A 80 -9.40 -7.15 -3.67
N VAL A 81 -8.29 -6.64 -3.15
CA VAL A 81 -7.66 -7.19 -1.93
C VAL A 81 -8.12 -6.43 -0.68
N TYR A 82 -8.93 -7.10 0.14
CA TYR A 82 -9.41 -6.57 1.40
C TYR A 82 -8.43 -6.84 2.55
N PRO A 83 -8.35 -5.93 3.55
CA PRO A 83 -9.21 -4.75 3.74
C PRO A 83 -8.79 -3.48 2.96
N ALA A 84 -7.62 -3.47 2.31
CA ALA A 84 -7.08 -2.28 1.63
C ALA A 84 -8.04 -1.69 0.57
N ALA A 85 -8.72 -2.56 -0.19
CA ALA A 85 -9.72 -2.18 -1.20
C ALA A 85 -10.91 -1.39 -0.65
N GLY A 86 -11.16 -1.43 0.67
CA GLY A 86 -12.24 -0.66 1.30
C GLY A 86 -11.92 0.82 1.54
N LEU A 87 -10.63 1.20 1.52
CA LEU A 87 -10.20 2.57 1.84
C LEU A 87 -10.84 3.64 0.94
N PRO A 88 -10.96 3.45 -0.40
CA PRO A 88 -11.61 4.45 -1.26
C PRO A 88 -13.08 4.67 -0.92
N ALA A 89 -13.83 3.60 -0.61
CA ALA A 89 -15.23 3.73 -0.20
C ALA A 89 -15.37 4.41 1.18
N GLN A 90 -14.41 4.22 2.09
CA GLN A 90 -14.35 4.98 3.34
C GLN A 90 -14.07 6.46 3.09
N ALA A 91 -13.09 6.78 2.25
CA ALA A 91 -12.72 8.15 1.87
C ALA A 91 -13.93 8.89 1.26
N ARG A 92 -14.62 8.28 0.28
CA ARG A 92 -15.82 8.86 -0.32
C ARG A 92 -16.93 9.13 0.69
N ARG A 93 -17.16 8.23 1.64
CA ARG A 93 -18.15 8.44 2.72
C ARG A 93 -17.77 9.60 3.65
N ALA A 94 -16.49 9.88 3.80
CA ALA A 94 -15.98 11.03 4.55
C ALA A 94 -15.98 12.34 3.73
N GLY A 95 -16.46 12.33 2.48
CA GLY A 95 -16.49 13.51 1.60
C GLY A 95 -15.16 13.79 0.88
N VAL A 96 -14.22 12.85 0.93
CA VAL A 96 -12.92 12.96 0.24
C VAL A 96 -13.09 12.61 -1.22
N ARG A 97 -12.49 13.42 -2.11
CA ARG A 97 -12.52 13.16 -3.57
C ARG A 97 -11.68 11.94 -3.89
N VAL A 98 -12.23 10.94 -4.57
CA VAL A 98 -11.54 9.72 -4.96
C VAL A 98 -11.19 9.78 -6.44
N ILE A 99 -9.90 9.67 -6.77
CA ILE A 99 -9.42 9.66 -8.14
C ILE A 99 -8.68 8.35 -8.38
N VAL A 100 -9.10 7.58 -9.39
CA VAL A 100 -8.45 6.32 -9.77
C VAL A 100 -7.54 6.56 -10.97
N VAL A 101 -6.32 6.05 -10.92
CA VAL A 101 -5.36 6.05 -12.02
C VAL A 101 -4.95 4.61 -12.32
N ASN A 102 -5.47 4.06 -13.41
CA ASN A 102 -5.20 2.69 -13.81
C ASN A 102 -5.40 2.51 -15.32
N PRO A 103 -4.54 1.79 -16.06
CA PRO A 103 -4.77 1.49 -17.47
C PRO A 103 -5.95 0.55 -17.75
N GLN A 104 -6.52 -0.08 -16.72
CA GLN A 104 -7.64 -1.03 -16.85
C GLN A 104 -8.72 -0.70 -15.81
N PRO A 105 -9.99 -1.02 -16.09
CA PRO A 105 -11.08 -0.86 -15.13
C PRO A 105 -10.81 -1.58 -13.81
N THR A 106 -11.31 -1.02 -12.71
CA THR A 106 -11.10 -1.54 -11.35
C THR A 106 -12.41 -1.69 -10.60
N GLU A 107 -12.41 -2.49 -9.53
CA GLU A 107 -13.54 -2.59 -8.61
C GLU A 107 -13.84 -1.28 -7.84
N ILE A 108 -12.91 -0.33 -7.89
CA ILE A 108 -12.99 0.96 -7.19
C ILE A 108 -13.68 2.02 -8.06
N ASP A 109 -13.78 1.82 -9.38
CA ASP A 109 -14.25 2.85 -10.33
C ASP A 109 -15.66 3.35 -9.99
N SER A 110 -16.51 2.48 -9.45
CA SER A 110 -17.88 2.83 -9.01
C SER A 110 -17.92 3.86 -7.87
N VAL A 111 -16.86 3.95 -7.06
CA VAL A 111 -16.72 4.92 -5.98
C VAL A 111 -15.75 6.05 -6.32
N ALA A 112 -15.20 6.11 -7.54
CA ALA A 112 -14.37 7.23 -7.98
C ALA A 112 -15.22 8.46 -8.37
N ASP A 113 -14.68 9.65 -8.15
CA ASP A 113 -15.15 10.92 -8.72
C ASP A 113 -14.52 11.16 -10.09
N LEU A 114 -13.31 10.64 -10.32
CA LEU A 114 -12.60 10.69 -11.59
C LEU A 114 -11.82 9.39 -11.82
N VAL A 115 -11.90 8.85 -13.03
CA VAL A 115 -11.06 7.73 -13.48
C VAL A 115 -10.14 8.24 -14.59
N VAL A 116 -8.85 8.09 -14.39
CA VAL A 116 -7.81 8.40 -15.36
C VAL A 116 -7.30 7.09 -15.95
N ASP A 117 -7.72 6.82 -17.19
CA ASP A 117 -7.22 5.69 -17.97
C ASP A 117 -5.78 5.98 -18.44
N GLY A 118 -4.83 5.24 -17.86
CA GLY A 118 -3.44 5.34 -18.26
C GLY A 118 -2.47 4.73 -17.27
N ALA A 119 -1.28 4.39 -17.76
CA ALA A 119 -0.19 3.92 -16.93
C ALA A 119 0.23 5.01 -15.93
N ALA A 120 0.37 4.65 -14.66
CA ALA A 120 0.75 5.59 -13.59
C ALA A 120 2.04 6.37 -13.90
N GLY A 121 3.03 5.71 -14.51
CA GLY A 121 4.30 6.33 -14.91
C GLY A 121 4.18 7.38 -16.01
N VAL A 122 3.03 7.48 -16.69
CA VAL A 122 2.73 8.51 -17.70
C VAL A 122 1.75 9.53 -17.13
N ALA A 123 0.66 9.07 -16.52
CA ALA A 123 -0.41 9.91 -16.03
C ALA A 123 0.02 10.81 -14.86
N LEU A 124 0.76 10.28 -13.88
CA LEU A 124 1.14 11.06 -12.70
C LEU A 124 2.10 12.21 -13.01
N PRO A 125 3.19 12.02 -13.79
CA PRO A 125 4.03 13.14 -14.19
C PRO A 125 3.27 14.23 -14.96
N ALA A 126 2.32 13.85 -15.82
CA ALA A 126 1.50 14.81 -16.56
C ALA A 126 0.58 15.63 -15.65
N LEU A 127 -0.05 14.98 -14.65
CA LEU A 127 -0.88 15.66 -13.65
C LEU A 127 -0.06 16.65 -12.81
N LEU A 128 1.14 16.27 -12.39
CA LEU A 128 2.05 17.14 -11.64
C LEU A 128 2.51 18.35 -12.48
N ALA A 129 2.83 18.12 -13.76
CA ALA A 129 3.23 19.20 -14.67
C ALA A 129 2.08 20.19 -14.94
N ALA A 130 0.83 19.70 -15.02
CA ALA A 130 -0.34 20.53 -15.23
C ALA A 130 -0.65 21.44 -14.02
N ASP A 131 -0.42 20.98 -12.79
CA ASP A 131 -0.60 21.81 -11.58
C ASP A 131 0.46 22.93 -11.47
N ALA A 132 1.66 22.72 -12.02
CA ALA A 132 2.70 23.74 -12.08
C ALA A 132 2.43 24.84 -13.13
N ALA A 133 1.42 24.66 -14.00
CA ALA A 133 1.01 25.69 -14.95
C ALA A 133 0.20 26.79 -14.23
N PRO A 134 0.29 28.07 -14.66
CA PRO A 134 -0.52 29.13 -14.07
C PRO A 134 -2.00 28.77 -14.15
N ARG A 135 -2.69 28.71 -13.00
CA ARG A 135 -4.13 28.52 -12.99
C ARG A 135 -4.77 29.75 -13.63
N ALA A 136 -5.45 29.57 -14.75
CA ALA A 136 -6.29 30.62 -15.32
C ALA A 136 -7.40 30.91 -14.30
N GLY A 137 -7.32 32.09 -13.68
CA GLY A 137 -8.31 32.60 -12.73
C GLY A 137 -9.62 33.00 -13.41
#